data_AF-A0A367ETT9-F1
#
_entry.id   AF-A0A367ETT9-F1
#
_cell.length_a   1.000
_cell.length_b   1.000
_cell.length_c   1.000
_cell.angle_alpha   90.00
_cell.angle_beta   90.00
_cell.angle_gamma   90.00
#
_symmetry.space_group_name_H-M   'P 1'
#
loop_
_entity.id
_entity.type
_entity.pdbx_description
1 polymer ?
#
loop_
_entity_poly.entity_id
_entity_poly.type
_entity_poly.pdbx_seq_one_letter_code
_entity_poly.pdbx_strand_id
1 'polypeptide(L)'
;MPRTAPRRRIRRTVLAACAATAAALALAAPAAQADPSEPTPRIHAPSEPTPQIYAPPASSPQEQGRHTGPEIRRFLGWFYGEHGPTDQQREKWVSDLLKAKQRQNPDHDVLLCAQNAPRNIEVGPVTVAQSAGVGWATVTAYWTDGTTSTSTAYVALDSHPIELHDVVCAE
;
A
#
# COMPACT_ATOMS: atom_id res chain seq x y z
N MET A 1 33.16 31.04 -48.31
CA MET A 1 33.05 32.44 -47.84
C MET A 1 31.59 32.71 -47.50
N PRO A 2 31.19 33.45 -46.43
CA PRO A 2 31.70 33.64 -45.06
C PRO A 2 30.99 32.66 -44.06
N ARG A 3 31.59 32.12 -43.00
CA ARG A 3 32.05 32.67 -41.69
C ARG A 3 30.93 32.90 -40.64
N THR A 4 30.98 32.07 -39.57
CA THR A 4 31.04 32.42 -38.12
C THR A 4 29.98 33.41 -37.57
N ALA A 5 29.32 33.25 -36.42
CA ALA A 5 29.73 32.70 -35.12
C ALA A 5 28.51 32.63 -34.15
N PRO A 6 28.60 31.86 -33.05
CA PRO A 6 27.60 31.86 -31.97
C PRO A 6 27.78 33.05 -31.01
N ARG A 7 26.67 33.63 -30.53
CA ARG A 7 26.69 34.68 -29.48
C ARG A 7 26.88 34.07 -28.09
N ARG A 8 28.16 33.94 -27.74
CA ARG A 8 28.87 34.36 -26.51
C ARG A 8 28.03 34.76 -25.27
N ARG A 9 28.21 33.94 -24.21
CA ARG A 9 28.56 34.20 -22.79
C ARG A 9 28.16 35.53 -22.14
N ILE A 10 27.72 35.45 -20.88
CA ILE A 10 28.20 36.17 -19.67
C ILE A 10 27.68 35.33 -18.47
N ARG A 11 28.47 34.49 -17.78
CA ARG A 11 29.31 34.78 -16.59
C ARG A 11 28.59 35.73 -15.62
N ARG A 12 28.38 35.44 -14.33
CA ARG A 12 29.44 35.29 -13.32
C ARG A 12 28.76 35.33 -11.93
N THR A 13 29.21 34.45 -11.01
CA THR A 13 29.58 34.73 -9.59
C THR A 13 28.48 35.20 -8.62
N VAL A 14 28.46 34.91 -7.30
CA VAL A 14 29.35 34.24 -6.34
C VAL A 14 28.61 34.20 -4.99
N LEU A 15 28.94 33.18 -4.18
CA LEU A 15 28.87 33.02 -2.71
C LEU A 15 27.93 33.89 -1.85
N ALA A 16 27.27 33.22 -0.90
CA ALA A 16 27.64 33.19 0.53
C ALA A 16 26.53 32.42 1.29
N ALA A 17 26.75 31.27 1.93
CA ALA A 17 27.47 31.06 3.19
C ALA A 17 26.94 31.93 4.36
N CYS A 18 25.92 31.42 5.06
CA CYS A 18 25.64 31.69 6.48
C CYS A 18 25.17 30.34 7.07
N ALA A 19 26.03 29.62 7.78
CA ALA A 19 26.37 29.78 9.19
C ALA A 19 25.42 28.97 10.08
N ALA A 20 26.05 28.13 10.90
CA ALA A 20 25.49 27.07 11.69
C ALA A 20 24.63 27.56 12.87
N THR A 21 23.68 26.72 13.27
CA THR A 21 23.33 26.57 14.69
C THR A 21 23.07 25.11 14.98
N ALA A 22 24.05 24.48 15.62
CA ALA A 22 23.91 23.23 16.33
C ALA A 22 23.15 23.49 17.64
N ALA A 23 22.05 22.75 17.87
CA ALA A 23 21.42 22.66 19.17
C ALA A 23 21.34 21.18 19.53
N ALA A 24 22.38 20.68 20.20
CA ALA A 24 22.38 19.38 20.83
C ALA A 24 21.52 19.46 22.10
N LEU A 25 20.30 18.94 22.05
CA LEU A 25 19.48 18.70 23.23
C LEU A 25 19.84 17.33 23.79
N ALA A 26 20.59 17.36 24.89
CA ALA A 26 20.94 16.21 25.70
C ALA A 26 19.68 15.54 26.24
N LEU A 27 19.39 14.30 25.80
CA LEU A 27 18.44 13.44 26.50
C LEU A 27 19.14 12.81 27.70
N ALA A 28 18.72 13.23 28.89
CA ALA A 28 19.07 12.60 30.15
C ALA A 28 18.48 11.18 30.21
N ALA A 29 19.33 10.20 30.53
CA ALA A 29 18.92 8.83 30.81
C ALA A 29 18.21 8.74 32.18
N PRO A 30 17.21 7.85 32.35
CA PRO A 30 16.50 7.70 33.61
C PRO A 30 17.31 6.87 34.62
N ALA A 31 17.53 7.42 35.81
CA ALA A 31 17.91 6.65 36.99
C ALA A 31 16.63 6.23 37.73
N ALA A 32 16.22 4.98 37.55
CA ALA A 32 15.25 4.33 38.42
C ALA A 32 15.97 3.22 39.17
N GLN A 33 16.25 3.47 40.46
CA GLN A 33 16.66 2.47 41.42
C GLN A 33 15.40 1.75 41.91
N ALA A 34 15.37 0.42 41.81
CA ALA A 34 14.63 -0.46 42.71
C ALA A 34 15.17 -1.88 42.54
N ASP A 35 15.90 -2.34 43.56
CA ASP A 35 16.24 -3.74 43.82
C ASP A 35 15.36 -4.21 45.00
N PRO A 36 15.38 -5.49 45.41
CA PRO A 36 14.49 -6.55 44.97
C PRO A 36 13.45 -6.90 46.06
N SER A 37 12.35 -7.54 45.65
CA SER A 37 11.56 -8.38 46.57
C SER A 37 10.93 -9.51 45.76
N GLU A 38 11.61 -10.65 45.77
CA GLU A 38 11.06 -11.94 45.37
C GLU A 38 9.79 -12.25 46.15
N PRO A 39 8.66 -12.53 45.48
CA PRO A 39 7.64 -13.37 46.04
C PRO A 39 8.02 -14.83 45.79
N THR A 40 8.22 -15.56 46.88
CA THR A 40 8.32 -17.02 46.98
C THR A 40 7.58 -17.77 45.85
N PRO A 41 8.20 -18.74 45.15
CA PRO A 41 7.48 -19.57 44.21
C PRO A 41 6.51 -20.47 44.97
N ARG A 42 5.22 -20.13 44.97
CA ARG A 42 4.17 -21.11 45.22
C ARG A 42 4.19 -22.09 44.05
N ILE A 43 4.62 -23.32 44.32
CA ILE A 43 4.35 -24.44 43.44
C ILE A 43 2.82 -24.60 43.39
N HIS A 44 2.19 -23.98 42.40
CA HIS A 44 0.87 -24.37 41.96
C HIS A 44 1.03 -25.68 41.20
N ALA A 45 0.35 -26.72 41.68
CA ALA A 45 0.18 -27.98 40.97
C ALA A 45 -0.22 -27.70 39.51
N PRO A 46 0.30 -28.46 38.53
CA PRO A 46 -0.07 -28.26 37.13
C PRO A 46 -1.58 -28.50 37.01
N SER A 47 -2.32 -27.41 36.78
CA SER A 47 -3.68 -27.50 36.27
C SER A 47 -3.53 -27.92 34.81
N GLU A 48 -4.10 -29.08 34.47
CA GLU A 48 -4.14 -29.57 33.09
C GLU A 48 -4.66 -28.45 32.17
N PRO A 49 -4.01 -28.19 31.03
CA PRO A 49 -4.46 -27.16 30.11
C PRO A 49 -5.80 -27.60 29.53
N THR A 50 -6.88 -26.99 30.00
CA THR A 50 -8.17 -27.08 29.34
C THR A 50 -7.99 -26.50 27.93
N PRO A 51 -8.32 -27.23 26.85
CA PRO A 51 -8.23 -26.70 25.51
C PRO A 51 -9.21 -25.54 25.37
N GLN A 52 -8.69 -24.32 25.43
CA GLN A 52 -9.42 -23.11 25.10
C GLN A 52 -9.65 -23.15 23.60
N ILE A 53 -10.83 -23.63 23.18
CA ILE A 53 -11.32 -23.42 21.82
C ILE A 53 -11.47 -21.91 21.68
N TYR A 54 -10.51 -21.26 21.03
CA TYR A 54 -10.51 -19.83 20.79
C TYR A 54 -11.64 -19.52 19.81
N ALA A 55 -12.82 -19.21 20.33
CA ALA A 55 -13.89 -18.65 19.53
C ALA A 55 -13.43 -17.27 19.04
N PRO A 56 -13.43 -17.00 17.72
CA PRO A 56 -13.10 -15.67 17.24
C PRO A 56 -14.08 -14.65 17.85
N PRO A 57 -13.61 -13.43 18.18
CA PRO A 57 -14.48 -12.40 18.74
C PRO A 57 -15.65 -12.14 17.79
N ALA A 58 -16.86 -12.01 18.36
CA ALA A 58 -18.06 -11.71 17.60
C ALA A 58 -17.90 -10.34 16.92
N SER A 59 -18.01 -10.33 15.60
CA SER A 59 -17.90 -9.10 14.80
C SER A 59 -19.00 -8.10 15.17
N SER A 60 -18.64 -6.82 15.27
CA SER A 60 -19.57 -5.74 15.55
C SER A 60 -20.56 -5.53 14.40
N PRO A 61 -21.77 -4.96 14.62
CA PRO A 61 -22.75 -4.75 13.55
C PRO A 61 -22.22 -3.94 12.35
N GLN A 62 -21.25 -3.03 12.57
CA GLN A 62 -20.58 -2.28 11.49
C GLN A 62 -19.67 -3.17 10.61
N GLU A 63 -19.22 -4.30 11.12
CA GLU A 63 -18.42 -5.27 10.35
C GLU A 63 -19.30 -6.19 9.50
N GLN A 64 -20.60 -6.32 9.82
CA GLN A 64 -21.51 -7.20 9.09
C GLN A 64 -21.86 -6.71 7.68
N GLY A 65 -21.60 -5.43 7.37
CA GLY A 65 -21.78 -4.84 6.06
C GLY A 65 -20.48 -4.51 5.33
N ARG A 66 -19.32 -4.93 5.86
CA ARG A 66 -18.01 -4.64 5.27
C ARG A 66 -17.44 -5.85 4.56
N HIS A 67 -16.82 -5.62 3.41
CA HIS A 67 -16.13 -6.68 2.67
C HIS A 67 -15.01 -7.29 3.50
N THR A 68 -14.92 -8.61 3.45
CA THR A 68 -13.89 -9.40 4.13
C THR A 68 -12.66 -9.58 3.24
N GLY A 69 -11.52 -9.95 3.83
CA GLY A 69 -10.30 -10.25 3.07
C GLY A 69 -10.50 -11.28 1.94
N PRO A 70 -11.20 -12.40 2.18
CA PRO A 70 -11.53 -13.38 1.13
C PRO A 70 -12.44 -12.82 0.01
N GLU A 71 -13.38 -11.93 0.34
CA GLU A 71 -14.22 -11.27 -0.68
C GLU A 71 -13.41 -10.32 -1.54
N ILE A 72 -12.55 -9.51 -0.92
CA ILE A 72 -11.63 -8.61 -1.64
C ILE A 72 -10.68 -9.40 -2.52
N ARG A 73 -10.13 -10.52 -2.03
CA ARG A 73 -9.22 -11.36 -2.84
C ARG A 73 -9.94 -11.95 -4.05
N ARG A 74 -11.18 -12.42 -3.88
CA ARG A 74 -12.00 -12.94 -5.00
C ARG A 74 -12.32 -11.84 -5.99
N PHE A 75 -12.70 -10.66 -5.51
CA PHE A 75 -12.94 -9.49 -6.34
C PHE A 75 -11.69 -9.12 -7.15
N LEU A 76 -10.54 -8.92 -6.51
CA LEU A 76 -9.30 -8.56 -7.19
C LEU A 76 -8.85 -9.62 -8.20
N GLY A 77 -8.95 -10.91 -7.84
CA GLY A 77 -8.61 -11.99 -8.76
C GLY A 77 -9.53 -12.04 -9.99
N TRP A 78 -10.84 -11.84 -9.81
CA TRP A 78 -11.78 -11.74 -10.93
C TRP A 78 -11.58 -10.46 -11.76
N PHE A 79 -11.33 -9.33 -11.08
CA PHE A 79 -11.21 -8.02 -11.68
C PHE A 79 -9.97 -7.94 -12.58
N TYR A 80 -8.81 -8.37 -12.10
CA TYR A 80 -7.58 -8.37 -12.89
C TYR A 80 -7.54 -9.54 -13.89
N GLY A 81 -8.09 -10.71 -13.55
CA GLY A 81 -7.99 -11.88 -14.41
C GLY A 81 -6.53 -12.19 -14.81
N GLU A 82 -6.32 -12.67 -16.03
CA GLU A 82 -4.99 -13.00 -16.55
C GLU A 82 -4.26 -11.79 -17.17
N HIS A 83 -4.98 -10.91 -17.86
CA HIS A 83 -4.38 -9.81 -18.65
C HIS A 83 -4.74 -8.41 -18.17
N GLY A 84 -5.48 -8.30 -17.07
CA GLY A 84 -6.02 -7.04 -16.57
C GLY A 84 -7.52 -6.91 -16.80
N PRO A 85 -8.12 -5.84 -16.24
CA PRO A 85 -9.55 -5.62 -16.32
C PRO A 85 -10.00 -5.24 -17.73
N THR A 86 -11.11 -5.82 -18.15
CA THR A 86 -11.84 -5.48 -19.39
C THR A 86 -12.46 -4.08 -19.31
N ASP A 87 -12.83 -3.51 -20.46
CA ASP A 87 -13.50 -2.20 -20.51
C ASP A 87 -14.79 -2.16 -19.68
N GLN A 88 -15.57 -3.26 -19.69
CA GLN A 88 -16.77 -3.36 -18.87
C GLN A 88 -16.44 -3.37 -17.37
N GLN A 89 -15.35 -4.04 -16.98
CA GLN A 89 -14.90 -4.04 -15.60
C GLN A 89 -14.46 -2.65 -15.15
N ARG A 90 -13.69 -1.96 -16.00
CA ARG A 90 -13.23 -0.58 -15.78
C ARG A 90 -14.38 0.41 -15.64
N GLU A 91 -15.44 0.23 -16.42
CA GLU A 91 -16.60 1.13 -16.34
C GLU A 91 -17.39 0.92 -15.03
N LYS A 92 -17.54 -0.31 -14.58
CA LYS A 92 -18.49 -0.65 -13.50
C LYS A 92 -17.88 -0.80 -12.12
N TRP A 93 -16.60 -1.13 -12.02
CA TRP A 93 -15.98 -1.61 -10.77
C TRP A 93 -14.73 -0.82 -10.39
N VAL A 94 -14.58 0.37 -10.96
CA VAL A 94 -13.47 1.30 -10.68
C VAL A 94 -14.06 2.60 -10.17
N SER A 95 -13.51 3.09 -9.07
CA SER A 95 -13.93 4.34 -8.45
C SER A 95 -13.79 5.54 -9.41
N ASP A 96 -14.59 6.57 -9.19
CA ASP A 96 -14.48 7.83 -9.93
C ASP A 96 -13.11 8.50 -9.75
N LEU A 97 -12.45 8.27 -8.62
CA LEU A 97 -11.08 8.71 -8.36
C LEU A 97 -10.11 8.10 -9.38
N LEU A 98 -10.13 6.78 -9.56
CA LEU A 98 -9.26 6.10 -10.52
C LEU A 98 -9.62 6.46 -11.96
N LYS A 99 -10.90 6.61 -12.30
CA LYS A 99 -11.33 7.11 -13.61
C LYS A 99 -10.78 8.52 -13.88
N ALA A 100 -10.75 9.38 -12.86
CA ALA A 100 -10.14 10.71 -12.96
C ALA A 100 -8.61 10.62 -13.16
N LYS A 101 -7.92 9.75 -12.41
CA LYS A 101 -6.48 9.50 -12.59
C LYS A 101 -6.17 9.02 -14.01
N GLN A 102 -6.97 8.11 -14.57
CA GLN A 102 -6.79 7.63 -15.94
C GLN A 102 -6.96 8.75 -16.98
N ARG A 103 -7.96 9.63 -16.81
CA ARG A 103 -8.15 10.79 -17.71
C ARG A 103 -6.98 11.77 -17.69
N GLN A 104 -6.28 11.88 -16.56
CA GLN A 104 -5.09 12.72 -16.43
C GLN A 104 -3.83 12.06 -17.01
N ASN A 105 -3.85 10.74 -17.21
CA ASN A 105 -2.73 9.94 -17.72
C ASN A 105 -3.18 9.09 -18.92
N PRO A 106 -3.54 9.71 -20.06
CA PRO A 106 -4.17 9.00 -21.18
C PRO A 106 -3.29 7.91 -21.81
N ASP A 107 -1.97 8.09 -21.75
CA ASP A 107 -1.00 7.17 -22.36
C ASP A 107 -0.53 6.06 -21.40
N HIS A 108 -1.05 6.04 -20.16
CA HIS A 108 -0.60 5.13 -19.11
C HIS A 108 -1.79 4.53 -18.37
N ASP A 109 -1.89 3.21 -18.35
CA ASP A 109 -2.95 2.51 -17.62
C ASP A 109 -2.68 2.58 -16.11
N VAL A 110 -3.47 3.37 -15.39
CA VAL A 110 -3.28 3.58 -13.95
C VAL A 110 -3.63 2.35 -13.11
N LEU A 111 -4.34 1.37 -13.69
CA LEU A 111 -4.68 0.12 -13.01
C LEU A 111 -3.56 -0.92 -13.13
N LEU A 112 -2.84 -0.88 -14.25
CA LEU A 112 -1.75 -1.81 -14.55
C LEU A 112 -0.35 -1.19 -14.36
N CYS A 113 -0.28 0.12 -14.13
CA CYS A 113 0.95 0.89 -14.01
C CYS A 113 1.87 0.74 -15.24
N ALA A 114 1.28 0.64 -16.44
CA ALA A 114 2.02 0.39 -17.68
C ALA A 114 1.26 0.93 -18.91
N GLN A 115 1.94 0.98 -20.07
CA GLN A 115 1.32 1.37 -21.35
C GLN A 115 0.82 0.17 -22.17
N ASN A 116 1.20 -1.03 -21.78
CA ASN A 116 0.96 -2.28 -22.51
C ASN A 116 0.21 -3.29 -21.62
N ALA A 117 -0.35 -4.33 -22.25
CA ALA A 117 -1.02 -5.41 -21.53
C ALA A 117 -0.01 -6.46 -21.01
N PRO A 118 -0.20 -6.98 -19.79
CA PRO A 118 0.61 -8.07 -19.26
C PRO A 118 0.23 -9.41 -19.87
N ARG A 119 1.18 -10.35 -19.82
CA ARG A 119 0.97 -11.76 -20.17
C ARG A 119 0.19 -12.50 -19.10
N ASN A 120 0.46 -12.18 -17.84
CA ASN A 120 -0.16 -12.79 -16.68
C ASN A 120 -0.21 -11.77 -15.54
N ILE A 121 -1.17 -11.93 -14.64
CA ILE A 121 -1.28 -11.15 -13.41
C ILE A 121 -1.50 -12.10 -12.23
N GLU A 122 -0.81 -11.83 -11.13
CA GLU A 122 -1.02 -12.51 -9.87
C GLU A 122 -1.46 -11.53 -8.79
N VAL A 123 -2.49 -11.91 -8.04
CA VAL A 123 -2.94 -11.17 -6.86
C VAL A 123 -2.44 -11.88 -5.60
N GLY A 124 -1.64 -11.15 -4.83
CA GLY A 124 -1.06 -11.61 -3.58
C GLY A 124 -2.07 -11.79 -2.44
N PRO A 125 -1.59 -12.04 -1.21
CA PRO A 125 -2.45 -12.08 -0.03
C PRO A 125 -3.08 -10.71 0.23
N VAL A 126 -4.32 -10.70 0.70
CA VAL A 126 -5.04 -9.49 1.08
C VAL A 126 -4.78 -9.17 2.55
N THR A 127 -4.45 -7.91 2.83
CA THR A 127 -4.43 -7.33 4.17
C THR A 127 -5.66 -6.44 4.34
N VAL A 128 -6.30 -6.46 5.51
CA VAL A 128 -7.48 -5.65 5.82
C VAL A 128 -7.20 -4.78 7.04
N ALA A 129 -7.46 -3.49 6.91
CA ALA A 129 -7.46 -2.55 8.03
C ALA A 129 -8.89 -2.08 8.31
N GLN A 130 -9.58 -2.75 9.24
CA GLN A 130 -10.96 -2.43 9.61
C GLN A 130 -11.12 -0.99 10.11
N SER A 131 -10.14 -0.44 10.83
CA SER A 131 -10.15 0.93 11.31
C SER A 131 -10.00 1.97 10.19
N ALA A 132 -9.34 1.62 9.09
CA ALA A 132 -9.16 2.49 7.93
C ALA A 132 -10.25 2.30 6.85
N GLY A 133 -11.12 1.30 7.01
CA GLY A 133 -12.17 1.01 6.03
C GLY A 133 -11.63 0.54 4.69
N VAL A 134 -10.41 0.00 4.63
CA VAL A 134 -9.79 -0.48 3.37
C VAL A 134 -9.17 -1.87 3.52
N GLY A 135 -9.15 -2.61 2.42
CA GLY A 135 -8.31 -3.79 2.23
C GLY A 135 -7.45 -3.64 0.98
N TRP A 136 -6.29 -4.27 0.95
CA TRP A 136 -5.36 -4.18 -0.17
C TRP A 136 -4.61 -5.47 -0.42
N ALA A 137 -4.14 -5.65 -1.64
CA ALA A 137 -3.20 -6.69 -2.02
C ALA A 137 -2.16 -6.16 -2.99
N THR A 138 -0.99 -6.80 -2.99
CA THR A 138 0.01 -6.62 -4.04
C THR A 138 -0.48 -7.32 -5.31
N VAL A 139 -0.38 -6.64 -6.43
CA VAL A 139 -0.64 -7.15 -7.77
C VAL A 139 0.69 -7.22 -8.50
N THR A 140 1.04 -8.40 -9.01
CA THR A 140 2.27 -8.63 -9.77
C THR A 140 1.91 -8.87 -11.23
N ALA A 141 2.40 -8.03 -12.12
CA ALA A 141 2.22 -8.17 -13.56
C ALA A 141 3.49 -8.77 -14.19
N TYR A 142 3.29 -9.73 -15.09
CA TYR A 142 4.35 -10.38 -15.84
C TYR A 142 4.27 -9.95 -17.31
N TRP A 143 5.37 -9.40 -17.84
CA TRP A 143 5.39 -8.75 -19.14
C TRP A 143 5.97 -9.64 -20.25
N THR A 144 5.69 -9.27 -21.50
CA THR A 144 6.14 -10.07 -22.67
C THR A 144 7.67 -10.06 -22.84
N ASP A 145 8.35 -9.03 -22.37
CA ASP A 145 9.81 -8.91 -22.38
C ASP A 145 10.50 -9.68 -21.23
N GLY A 146 9.73 -10.39 -20.41
CA GLY A 146 10.22 -11.16 -19.27
C GLY A 146 10.41 -10.34 -17.99
N THR A 147 10.12 -9.04 -18.00
CA THR A 147 10.14 -8.22 -16.79
C THR A 147 8.89 -8.44 -15.93
N THR A 148 8.97 -8.01 -14.68
CA THR A 148 7.82 -7.97 -13.76
C THR A 148 7.69 -6.59 -13.14
N SER A 149 6.46 -6.20 -12.82
CA SER A 149 6.21 -5.02 -12.01
C SER A 149 5.20 -5.33 -10.92
N THR A 150 5.17 -4.48 -9.88
CA THR A 150 4.25 -4.63 -8.77
C THR A 150 3.49 -3.34 -8.51
N SER A 151 2.24 -3.47 -8.10
CA SER A 151 1.40 -2.37 -7.64
C SER A 151 0.61 -2.82 -6.41
N THR A 152 0.07 -1.86 -5.67
CA THR A 152 -0.83 -2.13 -4.54
C THR A 152 -2.24 -1.70 -4.92
N ALA A 153 -3.17 -2.65 -4.95
CA ALA A 153 -4.58 -2.43 -5.25
C ALA A 153 -5.37 -2.29 -3.95
N TYR A 154 -6.10 -1.18 -3.79
CA TYR A 154 -6.91 -0.85 -2.62
C TYR A 154 -8.40 -0.96 -2.93
N VAL A 155 -9.16 -1.54 -2.01
CA VAL A 155 -10.61 -1.72 -2.07
C VAL A 155 -11.22 -1.14 -0.81
N ALA A 156 -12.25 -0.31 -0.96
CA ALA A 156 -13.00 0.23 0.17
C ALA A 156 -13.93 -0.85 0.74
N LEU A 157 -13.87 -1.10 2.04
CA LEU A 157 -14.61 -2.18 2.70
C LEU A 157 -16.12 -1.93 2.72
N ASP A 158 -16.54 -0.66 2.67
CA ASP A 158 -17.92 -0.21 2.73
C ASP A 158 -18.53 0.14 1.36
N SER A 159 -17.78 -0.07 0.26
CA SER A 159 -18.27 0.16 -1.10
C SER A 159 -19.40 -0.80 -1.48
N HIS A 160 -20.48 -0.30 -2.06
CA HIS A 160 -21.61 -1.14 -2.51
C HIS A 160 -22.08 -0.66 -3.90
N PRO A 161 -21.76 -1.38 -4.99
CA PRO A 161 -21.00 -2.65 -5.04
C PRO A 161 -19.52 -2.51 -4.65
N ILE A 162 -18.84 -3.63 -4.38
CA ILE A 162 -17.38 -3.66 -4.16
C ILE A 162 -16.67 -3.02 -5.35
N GLU A 163 -15.74 -2.10 -5.14
CA GLU A 163 -15.00 -1.46 -6.24
C GLU A 163 -13.51 -1.34 -5.95
N LEU A 164 -12.71 -1.28 -7.01
CA LEU A 164 -11.32 -0.90 -6.91
C LEU A 164 -11.26 0.60 -6.61
N HIS A 165 -10.79 0.92 -5.41
CA HIS A 165 -10.81 2.28 -4.88
C HIS A 165 -9.58 3.07 -5.31
N ASP A 166 -8.39 2.48 -5.19
CA ASP A 166 -7.14 3.08 -5.65
C ASP A 166 -6.10 2.04 -6.07
N VAL A 167 -5.12 2.47 -6.85
CA VAL A 167 -3.92 1.71 -7.22
C VAL A 167 -2.70 2.59 -7.02
N VAL A 168 -1.71 2.06 -6.30
CA VAL A 168 -0.41 2.69 -6.12
C VAL A 168 0.63 1.89 -6.89
N CYS A 169 1.22 2.52 -7.89
CA CYS A 169 2.33 1.96 -8.66
C CYS A 169 3.61 2.00 -7.83
N ALA A 170 4.38 0.91 -7.83
CA ALA A 170 5.74 0.95 -7.30
C ALA A 170 6.61 1.84 -8.21
N GLU A 171 7.45 2.69 -7.61
CA GLU A 171 8.42 3.55 -8.32
C GLU A 171 9.66 2.77 -8.79
#